data_AF-A0A662HV08-F1
#
_entry.id   AF-A0A662HV08-F1
#
_cell.length_a   1.000
_cell.length_b   1.000
_cell.length_c   1.000
_cell.angle_alpha   90.00
_cell.angle_beta   90.00
_cell.angle_gamma   90.00
#
_symmetry.space_group_name_H-M   'P 1'
#
loop_
_entity.id
_entity.type
_entity.pdbx_description
1 polymer ?
#
loop_
_entity_poly.entity_id
_entity_poly.type
_entity_poly.pdbx_seq_one_letter_code
_entity_poly.pdbx_strand_id
1 'polypeptide(L)'
;CAENAAKAIIALYRIPSWSHDPSHELLEITPNLKPKLRKLAKELAEIARKLAPEHGRTTYGEPTKGLTPWDIYSEEDAKEALTMARKAWKTMKTILKEQKTTQ
;
A
#
# COMPACT_ATOMS: atom_id res chain seq x y z
N CYS A 1 4.65 -4.69 -2.76
CA CYS A 1 5.47 -3.77 -1.92
C CYS A 1 4.58 -2.85 -1.07
N ALA A 2 3.70 -2.04 -1.68
CA ALA A 2 2.82 -1.13 -0.94
C ALA A 2 1.90 -1.85 0.08
N GLU A 3 1.33 -2.99 -0.29
CA GLU A 3 0.54 -3.85 0.61
C GLU A 3 1.32 -4.17 1.90
N ASN A 4 2.50 -4.78 1.78
CA ASN A 4 3.34 -5.14 2.91
C ASN A 4 3.80 -3.91 3.71
N ALA A 5 4.01 -2.77 3.05
CA ALA A 5 4.38 -1.53 3.72
C ALA A 5 3.27 -1.03 4.65
N ALA A 6 2.00 -1.10 4.21
CA ALA A 6 0.84 -0.81 5.06
C ALA A 6 0.69 -1.84 6.18
N LYS A 7 0.78 -3.14 5.86
CA LYS A 7 0.67 -4.24 6.84
C LYS A 7 1.73 -4.17 7.93
N ALA A 8 2.94 -3.70 7.62
CA ALA A 8 3.99 -3.51 8.62
C ALA A 8 3.62 -2.47 9.70
N ILE A 9 2.84 -1.44 9.35
CA ILE A 9 2.37 -0.43 10.32
C ILE A 9 1.16 -0.97 11.09
N ILE A 10 0.22 -1.64 10.41
CA ILE A 10 -0.94 -2.29 11.05
C ILE A 10 -0.48 -3.29 12.11
N ALA A 11 0.59 -4.05 11.82
CA ALA A 11 1.20 -5.03 12.71
C ALA A 11 1.72 -4.45 14.04
N LEU A 12 1.89 -3.13 14.17
CA LEU A 12 2.21 -2.50 15.45
C LEU A 12 1.03 -2.50 16.44
N TYR A 13 -0.20 -2.66 15.94
CA TYR A 13 -1.42 -2.50 16.72
C TYR A 13 -2.28 -3.77 16.74
N ARG A 14 -2.27 -4.56 15.66
CA ARG A 14 -3.05 -5.80 15.54
C ARG A 14 -2.52 -6.70 14.43
N ILE A 15 -3.00 -7.94 14.37
CA ILE A 15 -2.71 -8.87 13.26
C ILE A 15 -3.39 -8.33 11.98
N PRO A 16 -2.64 -8.05 10.89
CA PRO A 16 -3.25 -7.59 9.64
C PRO A 16 -4.09 -8.70 8.98
N SER A 17 -5.15 -8.33 8.28
CA SER A 17 -5.99 -9.31 7.57
C SER A 17 -5.27 -9.94 6.36
N TRP A 18 -5.83 -11.04 5.91
CA TRP A 18 -5.44 -11.70 4.66
C TRP A 18 -6.18 -11.09 3.46
N SER A 19 -5.91 -9.81 3.20
CA SER A 19 -6.43 -9.03 2.07
C SER A 19 -5.28 -8.40 1.27
N HIS A 20 -5.45 -8.25 -0.05
CA HIS A 20 -4.54 -7.48 -0.91
C HIS A 20 -4.76 -5.96 -0.82
N ASP A 21 -5.89 -5.52 -0.26
CA ASP A 21 -6.16 -4.13 0.07
C ASP A 21 -6.13 -3.91 1.60
N PRO A 22 -5.00 -3.47 2.17
CA PRO A 22 -4.89 -3.13 3.59
C PRO A 22 -5.24 -1.66 3.86
N SER A 23 -5.73 -0.89 2.88
CA SER A 23 -5.94 0.56 3.02
C SER A 23 -6.93 0.90 4.12
N HIS A 24 -8.07 0.19 4.18
CA HIS A 24 -9.09 0.41 5.20
C HIS A 24 -8.55 0.16 6.61
N GLU A 25 -7.85 -0.96 6.80
CA GLU A 25 -7.23 -1.30 8.09
C GLU A 25 -6.19 -0.27 8.53
N LEU A 26 -5.39 0.24 7.58
CA LEU A 26 -4.41 1.28 7.86
C LEU A 26 -5.10 2.59 8.30
N LEU A 27 -6.24 2.92 7.69
CA LEU A 27 -7.04 4.09 8.09
C LEU A 27 -7.64 3.92 9.49
N GLU A 28 -8.11 2.72 9.85
CA GLU A 28 -8.65 2.44 11.19
C GLU A 28 -7.62 2.64 12.30
N ILE A 29 -6.36 2.25 12.08
CA ILE A 29 -5.29 2.44 13.09
C ILE A 29 -4.65 3.83 13.04
N THR A 30 -4.94 4.64 12.02
CA THR A 30 -4.34 5.97 11.84
C THR A 30 -4.54 6.90 13.06
N PRO A 31 -5.71 6.92 13.75
CA PRO A 31 -5.88 7.68 15.00
C PRO A 31 -4.86 7.32 16.10
N ASN A 32 -4.36 6.09 16.14
CA ASN A 32 -3.39 5.62 17.13
C ASN A 32 -1.94 6.03 16.82
N LEU A 33 -1.69 6.56 15.62
CA LEU A 33 -0.39 7.14 15.25
C LEU A 33 -0.24 8.55 15.82
N LYS A 34 1.03 8.97 16.03
CA LYS A 34 1.36 10.36 16.36
C LYS A 34 0.70 11.31 15.35
N PRO A 35 0.11 12.45 15.77
CA PRO A 35 -0.64 13.34 14.89
C PRO A 35 0.09 13.73 13.59
N LYS A 36 1.40 14.03 13.68
CA LYS A 36 2.25 14.36 12.53
C LYS A 36 2.38 13.25 11.48
N LEU A 37 2.17 11.99 11.86
CA LEU A 37 2.30 10.82 10.98
C LEU A 37 0.98 10.44 10.28
N ARG A 38 -0.15 10.98 10.74
CA ARG A 38 -1.47 10.59 10.23
C ARG A 38 -1.67 10.91 8.75
N LYS A 39 -1.14 12.04 8.28
CA LYS A 39 -1.17 12.41 6.85
C LYS A 39 -0.38 11.39 6.01
N LEU A 40 0.80 11.02 6.47
CA LEU A 40 1.64 10.01 5.81
C LEU A 40 0.95 8.64 5.76
N ALA A 41 0.29 8.22 6.84
CA ALA A 41 -0.46 6.96 6.87
C ALA A 41 -1.63 6.96 5.88
N LYS A 42 -2.37 8.08 5.78
CA LYS A 42 -3.43 8.24 4.77
C LYS A 42 -2.88 8.17 3.34
N GLU A 43 -1.77 8.85 3.05
CA GLU A 43 -1.12 8.77 1.73
C GLU A 43 -0.68 7.34 1.39
N LEU A 44 -0.18 6.58 2.36
CA LEU A 44 0.16 5.17 2.16
C LEU A 44 -1.08 4.30 1.91
N ALA A 45 -2.18 4.56 2.62
CA ALA A 45 -3.45 3.87 2.41
C ALA A 45 -3.97 4.10 0.98
N GLU A 46 -3.90 5.33 0.46
CA GLU A 46 -4.28 5.65 -0.92
C GLU A 46 -3.44 4.88 -1.95
N ILE A 47 -2.13 4.80 -1.75
CA ILE A 47 -1.24 4.01 -2.63
C ILE A 47 -1.59 2.53 -2.57
N ALA A 48 -1.81 1.97 -1.37
CA ALA A 48 -2.16 0.57 -1.19
C ALA A 48 -3.49 0.24 -1.90
N ARG A 49 -4.51 1.10 -1.76
CA ARG A 49 -5.81 0.95 -2.43
C ARG A 49 -5.68 0.98 -3.95
N LYS A 50 -4.92 1.95 -4.49
CA LYS A 50 -4.73 2.09 -5.94
C LYS A 50 -4.04 0.85 -6.55
N LEU A 51 -3.09 0.25 -5.84
CA LEU A 51 -2.32 -0.90 -6.33
C LEU A 51 -2.94 -2.26 -5.99
N ALA A 52 -3.92 -2.33 -5.09
CA ALA A 52 -4.55 -3.58 -4.68
C ALA A 52 -5.16 -4.41 -5.83
N PRO A 53 -6.00 -3.84 -6.73
CA PRO A 53 -6.59 -4.63 -7.83
C PRO A 53 -5.54 -5.15 -8.83
N GLU A 54 -4.38 -4.49 -8.89
CA GLU A 54 -3.31 -4.82 -9.82
C GLU A 54 -2.63 -6.15 -9.48
N HIS A 55 -2.77 -6.66 -8.26
CA HIS A 55 -2.21 -7.97 -7.86
C HIS A 55 -2.70 -9.11 -8.78
N GLY A 56 -4.01 -9.18 -9.01
CA GLY A 56 -4.59 -10.17 -9.91
C GLY A 56 -4.39 -9.81 -11.38
N ARG A 57 -4.64 -8.55 -11.74
CA ARG A 57 -4.64 -8.08 -13.14
C ARG A 57 -3.26 -8.16 -13.80
N THR A 58 -2.18 -7.91 -13.07
CA THR A 58 -0.81 -8.04 -13.61
C THR A 58 -0.37 -9.48 -13.81
N THR A 59 -1.02 -10.45 -13.15
CA THR A 59 -0.72 -11.88 -13.28
C THR A 59 -1.58 -12.54 -14.35
N TYR A 60 -2.88 -12.24 -14.34
CA TYR A 60 -3.89 -12.97 -15.13
C TYR A 60 -4.58 -12.11 -16.19
N GLY A 61 -4.29 -10.81 -16.24
CA GLY A 61 -5.00 -9.87 -17.09
C GLY A 61 -6.43 -9.62 -16.60
N GLU A 62 -7.35 -9.41 -17.54
CA GLU A 62 -8.80 -9.33 -17.29
C GLU A 62 -9.50 -10.47 -18.02
N PRO A 63 -9.59 -11.67 -17.41
CA PRO A 63 -10.11 -12.86 -18.08
C PRO A 63 -11.52 -12.69 -18.62
N THR A 64 -12.38 -11.96 -17.90
CA THR A 64 -13.76 -11.68 -18.32
C THR A 64 -13.85 -10.81 -19.58
N LYS A 65 -12.76 -10.13 -19.96
CA LYS A 65 -12.64 -9.34 -21.19
C LYS A 65 -11.71 -9.98 -22.22
N GLY A 66 -11.09 -11.11 -21.91
CA GLY A 66 -10.10 -11.76 -22.78
C GLY A 66 -8.81 -10.96 -22.98
N LEU A 67 -8.47 -10.06 -22.05
CA LEU A 67 -7.26 -9.23 -22.14
C LEU A 67 -6.14 -9.82 -21.28
N THR A 68 -4.94 -9.94 -21.85
CA THR A 68 -3.73 -10.33 -21.12
C THR A 68 -3.12 -9.13 -20.40
N PRO A 69 -2.19 -9.32 -19.44
CA PRO A 69 -1.46 -8.20 -18.85
C PRO A 69 -0.79 -7.28 -19.89
N TRP A 70 -0.31 -7.84 -21.02
CA TRP A 70 0.33 -7.07 -22.10
C TRP A 70 -0.64 -6.19 -22.89
N ASP A 71 -1.93 -6.50 -22.86
CA ASP A 71 -2.96 -5.68 -23.49
C ASP A 71 -3.43 -4.53 -22.57
N ILE A 72 -3.18 -4.64 -21.27
CA ILE A 72 -3.72 -3.73 -20.24
C ILE A 72 -2.70 -2.67 -19.82
N TYR A 73 -1.40 -3.02 -19.81
CA TYR A 73 -0.36 -2.17 -19.22
C TYR A 73 0.71 -1.74 -20.21
N SER A 74 1.08 -0.48 -20.08
CA SER A 74 2.22 0.15 -20.74
C SER A 74 3.48 0.17 -19.86
N GLU A 75 4.60 0.60 -20.43
CA GLU A 75 5.83 0.86 -19.65
C GLU A 75 5.62 2.00 -18.64
N GLU A 76 4.81 3.00 -19.01
CA GLU A 76 4.44 4.14 -18.18
C GLU A 76 3.69 3.69 -16.92
N ASP A 77 2.75 2.76 -17.04
CA ASP A 77 2.02 2.18 -15.91
C ASP A 77 2.98 1.48 -14.95
N ALA A 78 3.94 0.71 -15.48
CA ALA A 78 4.96 0.04 -14.68
C ALA A 78 5.86 1.06 -13.94
N LYS A 79 6.26 2.15 -14.60
CA LYS A 79 7.04 3.24 -13.99
C LYS A 79 6.25 3.96 -12.89
N GLU A 80 4.95 4.19 -13.10
CA GLU A 80 4.08 4.79 -12.09
C GLU A 80 3.93 3.88 -10.86
N ALA A 81 3.65 2.59 -11.09
CA ALA A 81 3.57 1.59 -10.04
C ALA A 81 4.87 1.48 -9.22
N LEU A 82 6.02 1.50 -9.90
CA LEU A 82 7.33 1.49 -9.24
C LEU A 82 7.56 2.77 -8.39
N THR A 83 7.14 3.93 -8.90
CA THR A 83 7.24 5.21 -8.18
C THR A 83 6.37 5.19 -6.93
N MET A 84 5.14 4.70 -7.03
CA MET A 84 4.23 4.49 -5.92
C MET A 84 4.81 3.51 -4.88
N ALA A 85 5.36 2.38 -5.32
CA ALA A 85 5.99 1.41 -4.43
C ALA A 85 7.18 1.99 -3.66
N ARG A 86 8.03 2.78 -4.32
CA ARG A 86 9.14 3.49 -3.67
C ARG A 86 8.65 4.50 -2.66
N LYS A 87 7.60 5.27 -2.98
CA LYS A 87 6.97 6.21 -2.05
C LYS A 87 6.40 5.47 -0.83
N ALA A 88 5.66 4.38 -1.04
CA ALA A 88 5.09 3.57 0.02
C ALA A 88 6.16 3.06 1.00
N TRP A 89 7.27 2.52 0.47
CA TRP A 89 8.38 2.04 1.29
C TRP A 89 9.03 3.16 2.11
N LYS A 90 9.29 4.32 1.51
CA LYS A 90 9.86 5.48 2.21
C LYS A 90 8.92 5.96 3.32
N THR A 91 7.63 6.09 3.01
CA THR A 91 6.60 6.51 3.97
C THR A 91 6.51 5.56 5.16
N MET A 92 6.46 4.24 4.91
CA MET A 92 6.49 3.23 5.97
C MET A 92 7.74 3.38 6.84
N LYS A 93 8.93 3.50 6.24
CA LYS A 93 10.18 3.63 6.98
C LYS A 93 10.18 4.85 7.91
N THR A 94 9.66 5.99 7.42
CA THR A 94 9.51 7.21 8.23
C THR A 94 8.54 7.00 9.39
N ILE A 95 7.36 6.43 9.13
CA ILE A 95 6.35 6.17 10.17
C ILE A 95 6.93 5.23 11.24
N LEU A 96 7.51 4.10 10.85
CA LEU A 96 8.07 3.13 11.79
C LEU A 96 9.22 3.72 12.61
N LYS A 97 10.07 4.56 12.01
CA LYS A 97 11.16 5.24 12.74
C LYS A 97 10.62 6.23 13.77
N GLU A 98 9.74 7.12 13.35
CA GLU A 98 9.24 8.22 14.19
C GLU A 98 8.24 7.76 15.24
N GLN A 99 7.49 6.69 14.98
CA GLN A 99 6.58 6.09 15.96
C GLN A 99 7.38 5.46 17.11
N LYS A 100 8.53 4.83 16.82
CA LYS A 100 9.42 4.20 17.82
C LYS A 100 10.23 5.18 18.68
N THR A 101 10.41 6.44 18.28
CA THR A 101 11.32 7.40 18.98
C THR A 101 10.78 7.93 20.32
N THR A 102 10.09 7.10 21.09
CA THR A 102 9.62 7.42 22.44
C THR A 102 9.60 6.11 23.25
N GLN A 103 10.79 5.57 23.47
CA GLN A 103 11.12 4.75 24.64
C GLN A 103 12.26 5.47 25.35
#